data_AF-A0A919UMN2-F1
#
_entry.id   AF-A0A919UMN2-F1
#
_cell.length_a   1.000
_cell.length_b   1.000
_cell.length_c   1.000
_cell.angle_alpha   90.00
_cell.angle_beta   90.00
_cell.angle_gamma   90.00
#
_symmetry.space_group_name_H-M   'P 1'
#
loop_
_entity.id
_entity.type
_entity.pdbx_description
1 polymer ?
#
loop_
_entity_poly.entity_id
_entity_poly.type
_entity_poly.pdbx_seq_one_letter_code
_entity_poly.pdbx_strand_id
1 'polypeptide(L)'
;MGSGRWSIDSYDAAQRYREEKGQSAFGHTEAMRRLSRHQWRVHQALDPIGLGNKGVRESRDSAEHPESVAIAVLFDVTGSMQLVPRQLQATLPRLLGTITEHLPDAQILFGAIGDATCDRAPLQLGQFESDNRMDEDLRRILLEGGGGGSMAESYELAFYFLARHTKLDCFEKRGVRGIAFVIGDETAYPVVKGDEVAQIFGEGLPNNIRLEAILSQAQMSWDVNFVIPTNTSHGRDQSVTGYWHNLLGDRVIHLDDISQICETIALTVVDRVMSQRAR
;
A
#
# COMPACT_ATOMS: atom_id res chain seq x y z
N MET A 1 -9.26 1.93 -16.25
CA MET A 1 -8.74 1.71 -14.88
C MET A 1 -9.93 1.76 -13.95
N GLY A 2 -9.97 0.95 -12.88
CA GLY A 2 -11.15 0.90 -12.00
C GLY A 2 -12.45 0.45 -12.69
N SER A 3 -12.35 -0.50 -13.62
CA SER A 3 -13.49 -1.17 -14.27
C SER A 3 -13.57 -2.63 -13.80
N GLY A 4 -14.66 -3.31 -14.13
CA GLY A 4 -14.93 -4.66 -13.65
C GLY A 4 -15.43 -4.67 -12.21
N ARG A 5 -15.87 -5.84 -11.74
CA ARG A 5 -16.31 -6.03 -10.37
C ARG A 5 -15.59 -7.21 -9.76
N TRP A 6 -15.31 -7.11 -8.47
CA TRP A 6 -14.82 -8.21 -7.68
C TRP A 6 -15.77 -9.41 -7.77
N SER A 7 -15.20 -10.59 -7.96
CA SER A 7 -15.91 -11.87 -7.98
C SER A 7 -15.17 -12.92 -7.15
N ILE A 8 -15.85 -13.47 -6.16
CA ILE A 8 -15.31 -14.57 -5.34
C ILE A 8 -15.06 -15.82 -6.19
N ASP A 9 -15.98 -16.14 -7.11
CA ASP A 9 -15.85 -17.31 -7.98
C ASP A 9 -14.62 -17.21 -8.90
N SER A 10 -14.34 -16.00 -9.40
CA SER A 10 -13.15 -15.74 -10.23
C SER A 10 -11.87 -15.84 -9.42
N TYR A 11 -11.88 -15.41 -8.16
CA TYR A 11 -10.75 -15.57 -7.25
C TYR A 11 -10.48 -17.03 -6.94
N ASP A 12 -11.51 -17.78 -6.55
CA ASP A 12 -11.41 -19.20 -6.21
C ASP A 12 -10.94 -20.04 -7.41
N ALA A 13 -11.45 -19.75 -8.61
CA ALA A 13 -11.00 -20.40 -9.83
C ALA A 13 -9.51 -20.12 -10.12
N ALA A 14 -9.08 -18.86 -9.97
CA ALA A 14 -7.67 -18.49 -10.12
C ALA A 14 -6.79 -19.15 -9.06
N GLN A 15 -7.26 -19.24 -7.81
CA GLN A 15 -6.54 -19.91 -6.73
C GLN A 15 -6.38 -21.41 -6.99
N ARG A 16 -7.46 -22.13 -7.33
CA ARG A 16 -7.38 -23.56 -7.66
C ARG A 16 -6.44 -23.83 -8.82
N TYR A 17 -6.51 -23.01 -9.87
CA TYR A 17 -5.59 -23.12 -11.00
C TYR A 17 -4.12 -22.99 -10.57
N ARG A 18 -3.81 -22.05 -9.65
CA ARG A 18 -2.44 -21.89 -9.12
C ARG A 18 -1.99 -23.09 -8.32
N GLU A 19 -2.86 -23.60 -7.44
CA GLU A 19 -2.58 -24.78 -6.61
C GLU A 19 -2.30 -26.01 -7.49
N GLU A 20 -3.13 -26.25 -8.52
CA GLU A 20 -2.94 -27.32 -9.50
C GLU A 20 -1.62 -27.21 -10.28
N LYS A 21 -1.16 -25.98 -10.52
CA LYS A 21 0.11 -25.69 -11.22
C LYS A 21 1.31 -25.56 -10.27
N GLY A 22 1.11 -25.71 -8.96
CA GLY A 22 2.16 -25.51 -7.94
C GLY A 22 2.73 -24.09 -7.94
N GLN A 23 1.96 -23.08 -8.33
CA GLN A 23 2.41 -21.70 -8.41
C GLN A 23 2.25 -20.98 -7.08
N SER A 24 3.27 -20.22 -6.65
CA SER A 24 3.17 -19.37 -5.47
C SER A 24 2.15 -18.24 -5.63
N ALA A 25 1.50 -17.87 -4.52
CA ALA A 25 0.73 -16.64 -4.40
C ALA A 25 1.57 -15.36 -4.60
N PHE A 26 2.91 -15.45 -4.52
CA PHE A 26 3.82 -14.37 -4.88
C PHE A 26 4.77 -14.85 -5.97
N GLY A 27 4.21 -15.08 -7.17
CA GLY A 27 4.95 -15.67 -8.30
C GLY A 27 6.17 -14.85 -8.72
N HIS A 28 6.10 -13.51 -8.66
CA HIS A 28 7.25 -12.66 -8.97
C HIS A 28 8.35 -12.82 -7.92
N THR A 29 8.00 -12.87 -6.63
CA THR A 29 8.94 -13.17 -5.55
C THR A 29 9.64 -14.51 -5.79
N GLU A 30 8.90 -15.56 -6.12
CA GLU A 30 9.47 -16.88 -6.39
C GLU A 30 10.44 -16.85 -7.59
N ALA A 31 10.07 -16.16 -8.67
CA ALA A 31 10.91 -15.99 -9.84
C ALA A 31 12.21 -15.24 -9.52
N MET A 32 12.14 -14.16 -8.72
CA MET A 32 13.32 -13.39 -8.31
C MET A 32 14.22 -14.20 -7.38
N ARG A 33 13.67 -15.00 -6.46
CA ARG A 33 14.44 -15.84 -5.53
C ARG A 33 15.26 -16.94 -6.22
N ARG A 34 14.94 -17.27 -7.48
CA ARG A 34 15.75 -18.18 -8.33
C ARG A 34 16.97 -17.49 -8.94
N LEU A 35 17.07 -16.17 -8.81
CA LEU A 35 18.16 -15.33 -9.31
C LEU A 35 18.95 -14.75 -8.14
N SER A 36 20.14 -14.24 -8.45
CA SER A 36 20.95 -13.55 -7.46
C SER A 36 20.37 -12.17 -7.12
N ARG A 37 20.61 -11.69 -5.88
CA ARG A 37 20.02 -10.44 -5.36
C ARG A 37 20.31 -9.21 -6.24
N HIS A 38 21.47 -9.13 -6.90
CA HIS A 38 21.78 -8.00 -7.79
C HIS A 38 20.95 -7.96 -9.07
N GLN A 39 20.24 -9.05 -9.40
CA GLN A 39 19.33 -9.14 -10.55
C GLN A 39 17.87 -8.93 -10.14
N TRP A 40 17.59 -8.71 -8.85
CA TRP A 40 16.24 -8.45 -8.38
C TRP A 40 15.77 -7.09 -8.89
N ARG A 41 14.51 -7.04 -9.31
CA ARG A 41 13.88 -5.83 -9.84
C ARG A 41 12.40 -5.85 -9.52
N VAL A 42 11.83 -4.65 -9.41
CA VAL A 42 10.40 -4.44 -9.33
C VAL A 42 9.73 -5.01 -10.59
N HIS A 43 8.54 -5.58 -10.44
CA HIS A 43 7.75 -5.99 -11.59
C HIS A 43 7.30 -4.75 -12.38
N GLN A 44 7.39 -4.75 -13.71
CA GLN A 44 7.13 -3.56 -14.54
C GLN A 44 5.78 -2.87 -14.25
N ALA A 45 4.72 -3.65 -13.97
CA ALA A 45 3.42 -3.09 -13.63
C ALA A 45 3.40 -2.30 -12.30
N LEU A 46 4.29 -2.63 -11.38
CA LEU A 46 4.42 -2.02 -10.05
C LEU A 46 5.55 -0.97 -9.98
N ASP A 47 6.29 -0.76 -11.06
CA ASP A 47 7.51 0.05 -11.06
C ASP A 47 7.17 1.56 -10.98
N PRO A 48 7.63 2.29 -9.95
CA PRO A 48 7.36 3.71 -9.78
C PRO A 48 8.14 4.62 -10.73
N ILE A 49 9.17 4.14 -11.45
CA ILE A 49 10.06 4.99 -12.24
C ILE A 49 9.37 5.77 -13.38
N GLY A 50 8.20 5.30 -13.81
CA GLY A 50 7.38 5.98 -14.82
C GLY A 50 6.53 7.14 -14.27
N LEU A 51 6.40 7.26 -12.94
CA LEU A 51 5.52 8.25 -12.31
C LEU A 51 6.10 9.67 -12.34
N GLY A 52 7.42 9.84 -12.32
CA GLY A 52 8.08 11.15 -12.35
C GLY A 52 7.94 11.92 -13.67
N ASN A 53 7.57 11.24 -14.75
CA ASN A 53 7.39 11.85 -16.09
C ASN A 53 5.92 12.17 -16.40
N LYS A 54 5.14 12.61 -15.40
CA LYS A 54 3.68 12.87 -15.42
C LYS A 54 2.79 11.64 -15.27
N GLY A 55 3.35 10.50 -14.91
CA GLY A 55 2.56 9.32 -14.56
C GLY A 55 1.88 9.50 -13.21
N VAL A 56 0.62 9.09 -13.12
CA VAL A 56 -0.13 9.08 -11.86
C VAL A 56 -0.89 7.75 -11.72
N ARG A 57 -1.09 7.32 -10.49
CA ARG A 57 -2.06 6.28 -10.16
C ARG A 57 -3.41 6.96 -9.93
N GLU A 58 -4.44 6.55 -10.65
CA GLU A 58 -5.70 7.28 -10.68
C GLU A 58 -6.85 6.40 -10.20
N SER A 59 -7.61 6.93 -9.24
CA SER A 59 -8.90 6.40 -8.86
C SER A 59 -9.99 7.32 -9.42
N ARG A 60 -10.69 6.84 -10.44
CA ARG A 60 -11.61 7.66 -11.27
C ARG A 60 -12.99 7.06 -11.32
N ASP A 61 -13.98 7.93 -11.42
CA ASP A 61 -15.35 7.54 -11.70
C ASP A 61 -15.42 6.92 -13.11
N SER A 62 -16.27 5.92 -13.25
CA SER A 62 -16.60 5.29 -14.52
C SER A 62 -18.10 5.00 -14.60
N ALA A 63 -18.57 4.50 -15.75
CA ALA A 63 -19.97 4.08 -15.88
C ALA A 63 -20.30 2.91 -14.94
N GLU A 64 -19.32 2.07 -14.60
CA GLU A 64 -19.49 0.93 -13.70
C GLU A 64 -19.32 1.30 -12.22
N HIS A 65 -18.52 2.35 -11.95
CA HIS A 65 -18.15 2.86 -10.63
C HIS A 65 -18.32 4.39 -10.59
N PRO A 66 -19.55 4.92 -10.54
CA PRO A 66 -19.83 6.35 -10.69
C PRO A 66 -19.40 7.20 -9.49
N GLU A 67 -19.29 6.61 -8.29
CA GLU A 67 -18.89 7.31 -7.07
C GLU A 67 -17.63 6.69 -6.45
N SER A 68 -16.54 6.70 -7.21
CA SER A 68 -15.31 6.02 -6.80
C SER A 68 -14.84 6.45 -5.40
N VAL A 69 -14.30 5.48 -4.65
CA VAL A 69 -13.65 5.71 -3.35
C VAL A 69 -12.26 5.09 -3.38
N ALA A 70 -11.23 5.92 -3.24
CA ALA A 70 -9.85 5.48 -3.32
C ALA A 70 -9.37 4.90 -1.98
N ILE A 71 -8.78 3.71 -2.03
CA ILE A 71 -8.17 3.04 -0.89
C ILE A 71 -6.75 2.63 -1.28
N ALA A 72 -5.75 3.03 -0.49
CA ALA A 72 -4.37 2.60 -0.67
C ALA A 72 -3.94 1.74 0.51
N VAL A 73 -3.40 0.55 0.26
CA VAL A 73 -2.86 -0.33 1.30
C VAL A 73 -1.41 -0.65 0.94
N LEU A 74 -0.48 -0.09 1.72
CA LEU A 74 0.95 -0.14 1.48
C LEU A 74 1.61 -0.94 2.61
N PHE A 75 2.22 -2.07 2.26
CA PHE A 75 2.83 -2.98 3.23
C PHE A 75 4.32 -2.80 3.28
N ASP A 76 4.87 -2.76 4.47
CA ASP A 76 6.26 -3.10 4.69
C ASP A 76 6.53 -4.57 4.26
N VAL A 77 7.60 -4.78 3.49
CA VAL A 77 8.05 -6.10 2.99
C VAL A 77 9.48 -6.46 3.44
N THR A 78 9.95 -5.81 4.49
CA THR A 78 11.21 -6.13 5.20
C THR A 78 11.16 -7.50 5.85
N GLY A 79 12.30 -7.94 6.38
CA GLY A 79 12.45 -9.26 7.00
C GLY A 79 11.43 -9.56 8.09
N SER A 80 11.12 -8.60 8.98
CA SER A 80 10.13 -8.74 10.06
C SER A 80 8.69 -8.82 9.55
N MET A 81 8.41 -8.26 8.37
CA MET A 81 7.05 -8.00 7.88
C MET A 81 6.57 -8.97 6.80
N GLN A 82 7.40 -9.92 6.34
CA GLN A 82 7.07 -10.83 5.22
C GLN A 82 5.80 -11.67 5.38
N LEU A 83 5.32 -11.89 6.62
CA LEU A 83 4.08 -12.63 6.86
C LEU A 83 2.82 -11.80 6.59
N VAL A 84 2.89 -10.48 6.75
CA VAL A 84 1.72 -9.59 6.66
C VAL A 84 1.12 -9.58 5.25
N PRO A 85 1.89 -9.37 4.15
CA PRO A 85 1.34 -9.42 2.79
C PRO A 85 0.74 -10.79 2.44
N ARG A 86 1.30 -11.87 2.99
CA ARG A 86 0.80 -13.25 2.75
C ARG A 86 -0.54 -13.49 3.43
N GLN A 87 -0.66 -13.06 4.68
CA GLN A 87 -1.92 -13.18 5.42
C GLN A 87 -3.03 -12.31 4.80
N LEU A 88 -2.69 -11.11 4.32
CA LEU A 88 -3.63 -10.28 3.60
C LEU A 88 -4.06 -10.92 2.29
N GLN A 89 -3.14 -11.45 1.48
CA GLN A 89 -3.49 -12.16 0.24
C GLN A 89 -4.46 -13.32 0.53
N ALA A 90 -4.20 -14.11 1.57
CA ALA A 90 -5.05 -15.23 1.95
C ALA A 90 -6.45 -14.80 2.43
N THR A 91 -6.58 -13.61 3.00
CA THR A 91 -7.84 -13.08 3.55
C THR A 91 -8.45 -11.96 2.71
N LEU A 92 -7.89 -11.70 1.52
CA LEU A 92 -8.32 -10.68 0.57
C LEU A 92 -9.80 -10.81 0.19
N PRO A 93 -10.34 -12.02 -0.04
CA PRO A 93 -11.76 -12.15 -0.39
C PRO A 93 -12.70 -11.61 0.69
N ARG A 94 -12.33 -11.75 1.96
CA ARG A 94 -13.12 -11.22 3.09
C ARG A 94 -13.05 -9.70 3.14
N LEU A 95 -11.86 -9.11 2.95
CA LEU A 95 -11.67 -7.65 2.85
C LEU A 95 -12.58 -7.07 1.76
N LEU A 96 -12.53 -7.65 0.56
CA LEU A 96 -13.26 -7.16 -0.60
C LEU A 96 -14.76 -7.38 -0.47
N GLY A 97 -15.20 -8.49 0.11
CA GLY A 97 -16.60 -8.73 0.43
C GLY A 97 -17.18 -7.63 1.29
N THR A 98 -16.53 -7.32 2.42
CA THR A 98 -17.00 -6.28 3.35
C THR A 98 -16.95 -4.88 2.74
N ILE A 99 -15.87 -4.54 2.03
CA ILE A 99 -15.77 -3.21 1.40
C ILE A 99 -16.84 -3.05 0.31
N THR A 100 -17.02 -4.04 -0.56
CA THR A 100 -17.97 -3.93 -1.69
C THR A 100 -19.42 -3.87 -1.22
N GLU A 101 -19.76 -4.50 -0.08
CA GLU A 101 -21.10 -4.43 0.51
C GLU A 101 -21.49 -3.00 0.92
N HIS A 102 -20.54 -2.23 1.47
CA HIS A 102 -20.80 -0.88 1.98
C HIS A 102 -20.37 0.24 1.03
N LEU A 103 -19.38 -0.02 0.18
CA LEU A 103 -18.75 0.90 -0.76
C LEU A 103 -18.57 0.19 -2.11
N PRO A 104 -19.66 0.02 -2.88
CA PRO A 104 -19.64 -0.77 -4.12
C PRO A 104 -18.71 -0.21 -5.21
N ASP A 105 -18.40 1.09 -5.14
CA ASP A 105 -17.54 1.80 -6.08
C ASP A 105 -16.09 1.95 -5.58
N ALA A 106 -15.71 1.21 -4.54
CA ALA A 106 -14.36 1.25 -4.00
C ALA A 106 -13.31 0.79 -5.02
N GLN A 107 -12.17 1.49 -5.03
CA GLN A 107 -11.02 1.15 -5.86
C GLN A 107 -9.80 1.05 -4.96
N ILE A 108 -9.13 -0.11 -4.96
CA ILE A 108 -8.03 -0.41 -4.04
C ILE A 108 -6.72 -0.54 -4.81
N LEU A 109 -5.70 0.14 -4.31
CA LEU A 109 -4.31 0.01 -4.74
C LEU A 109 -3.52 -0.70 -3.64
N PHE A 110 -2.78 -1.74 -4.02
CA PHE A 110 -1.80 -2.39 -3.16
C PHE A 110 -0.38 -1.96 -3.51
N GLY A 111 0.45 -1.77 -2.49
CA GLY A 111 1.86 -1.45 -2.67
C GLY A 111 2.74 -2.09 -1.61
N ALA A 112 4.05 -2.11 -1.87
CA ALA A 112 5.06 -2.62 -0.97
C ALA A 112 6.16 -1.57 -0.74
N ILE A 113 6.64 -1.51 0.49
CA ILE A 113 7.66 -0.59 1.00
C ILE A 113 8.80 -1.44 1.57
N GLY A 114 10.02 -1.16 1.16
CA GLY A 114 11.24 -1.69 1.78
C GLY A 114 12.19 -0.54 2.11
N ASP A 115 13.50 -0.83 2.15
CA ASP A 115 14.51 0.18 2.52
C ASP A 115 15.25 0.72 1.28
N ALA A 116 15.04 1.99 0.93
CA ALA A 116 15.73 2.65 -0.19
C ALA A 116 17.27 2.67 -0.07
N THR A 117 17.83 2.44 1.11
CA THR A 117 19.28 2.46 1.34
C THR A 117 19.96 1.14 1.02
N CYS A 118 19.24 0.00 1.06
CA CYS A 118 19.83 -1.32 0.84
C CYS A 118 19.06 -2.24 -0.12
N ASP A 119 17.79 -1.96 -0.38
CA ASP A 119 16.92 -2.83 -1.18
C ASP A 119 16.98 -2.53 -2.68
N ARG A 120 16.64 -3.53 -3.48
CA ARG A 120 16.51 -3.43 -4.94
C ARG A 120 15.12 -3.03 -5.38
N ALA A 121 14.12 -3.27 -4.53
CA ALA A 121 12.73 -2.94 -4.76
C ALA A 121 12.14 -2.15 -3.58
N PRO A 122 12.70 -0.97 -3.25
CA PRO A 122 12.33 -0.22 -2.04
C PRO A 122 10.91 0.36 -2.08
N LEU A 123 10.34 0.50 -3.28
CA LEU A 123 8.95 0.91 -3.44
C LEU A 123 8.33 0.21 -4.65
N GLN A 124 7.14 -0.36 -4.46
CA GLN A 124 6.39 -1.07 -5.50
C GLN A 124 4.92 -0.64 -5.39
N LEU A 125 4.35 -0.12 -6.47
CA LEU A 125 3.04 0.54 -6.45
C LEU A 125 2.15 0.01 -7.58
N GLY A 126 1.10 -0.72 -7.21
CA GLY A 126 0.07 -1.18 -8.14
C GLY A 126 -0.77 -0.05 -8.71
N GLN A 127 -1.88 -0.40 -9.34
CA GLN A 127 -2.90 0.55 -9.78
C GLN A 127 -4.17 0.43 -8.92
N PHE A 128 -5.00 1.47 -8.90
CA PHE A 128 -6.35 1.36 -8.35
C PHE A 128 -7.20 0.43 -9.20
N GLU A 129 -7.65 -0.67 -8.60
CA GLU A 129 -8.49 -1.67 -9.24
C GLU A 129 -9.81 -1.85 -8.49
N SER A 130 -10.83 -2.36 -9.20
CA SER A 130 -12.19 -2.62 -8.67
C SER A 130 -12.62 -4.08 -8.87
N ASP A 131 -11.72 -4.91 -9.39
CA ASP A 131 -11.97 -6.31 -9.75
C ASP A 131 -10.79 -7.20 -9.31
N ASN A 132 -10.80 -8.48 -9.70
CA ASN A 132 -9.79 -9.45 -9.30
C ASN A 132 -8.34 -9.10 -9.71
N ARG A 133 -8.08 -8.05 -10.51
CA ARG A 133 -6.72 -7.60 -10.86
C ARG A 133 -5.91 -7.14 -9.66
N MET A 134 -6.54 -6.76 -8.56
CA MET A 134 -5.82 -6.47 -7.31
C MET A 134 -5.11 -7.70 -6.71
N ASP A 135 -5.64 -8.92 -6.85
CA ASP A 135 -4.92 -10.16 -6.47
C ASP A 135 -3.66 -10.31 -7.33
N GLU A 136 -3.76 -9.98 -8.63
CA GLU A 136 -2.62 -10.03 -9.54
C GLU A 136 -1.54 -8.99 -9.20
N ASP A 137 -1.90 -7.80 -8.72
CA ASP A 137 -0.93 -6.83 -8.22
C ASP A 137 -0.19 -7.32 -6.97
N LEU A 138 -0.90 -7.96 -6.02
CA LEU A 138 -0.25 -8.62 -4.88
C LEU A 138 0.73 -9.71 -5.33
N ARG A 139 0.35 -10.54 -6.32
CA ARG A 139 1.21 -11.60 -6.86
C ARG A 139 2.51 -11.09 -7.49
N ARG A 140 2.50 -9.85 -7.98
CA ARG A 140 3.65 -9.17 -8.60
C ARG A 140 4.60 -8.54 -7.59
N ILE A 141 4.19 -8.41 -6.33
CA ILE A 141 5.06 -7.86 -5.28
C ILE A 141 6.27 -8.78 -5.08
N LEU A 142 7.44 -8.16 -5.04
CA LEU A 142 8.68 -8.76 -4.60
C LEU A 142 8.82 -8.60 -3.08
N LEU A 143 8.72 -9.70 -2.35
CA LEU A 143 9.02 -9.79 -0.92
C LEU A 143 10.53 -9.98 -0.75
N GLU A 144 11.27 -8.88 -0.89
CA GLU A 144 12.74 -8.85 -0.81
C GLU A 144 13.23 -9.32 0.56
N GLY A 145 12.54 -8.95 1.65
CA GLY A 145 12.97 -9.33 3.00
C GLY A 145 14.30 -8.74 3.39
N GLY A 146 14.62 -7.58 2.83
CA GLY A 146 15.72 -6.76 3.29
C GLY A 146 15.37 -6.05 4.59
N GLY A 147 15.89 -4.85 4.73
CA GLY A 147 15.84 -4.07 5.96
C GLY A 147 17.23 -3.56 6.30
N GLY A 148 17.30 -2.28 6.65
CA GLY A 148 18.52 -1.62 7.07
C GLY A 148 18.97 -2.02 8.47
N GLY A 149 20.16 -1.58 8.85
CA GLY A 149 20.60 -1.63 10.25
C GLY A 149 20.04 -0.48 11.10
N SER A 150 19.37 0.47 10.47
CA SER A 150 18.56 1.51 11.11
C SER A 150 17.17 0.97 11.41
N MET A 151 16.60 1.30 12.57
CA MET A 151 15.18 1.03 12.90
C MET A 151 14.24 1.99 12.14
N ALA A 152 14.48 2.17 10.84
CA ALA A 152 13.76 3.09 9.97
C ALA A 152 13.68 2.55 8.55
N GLU A 153 12.48 2.66 7.98
CA GLU A 153 12.13 2.18 6.63
C GLU A 153 11.59 3.33 5.76
N SER A 154 11.52 3.12 4.44
CA SER A 154 11.21 4.18 3.46
C SER A 154 9.73 4.60 3.39
N TYR A 155 9.04 4.72 4.53
CA TYR A 155 7.66 5.18 4.59
C TYR A 155 7.47 6.62 4.10
N GLU A 156 8.50 7.47 4.20
CA GLU A 156 8.49 8.84 3.66
C GLU A 156 8.32 8.87 2.13
N LEU A 157 8.87 7.88 1.41
CA LEU A 157 8.69 7.74 -0.04
C LEU A 157 7.28 7.26 -0.39
N ALA A 158 6.64 6.46 0.47
CA ALA A 158 5.23 6.13 0.32
C ALA A 158 4.33 7.36 0.50
N PHE A 159 4.61 8.23 1.47
CA PHE A 159 3.90 9.50 1.62
C PHE A 159 4.16 10.45 0.45
N TYR A 160 5.38 10.47 -0.09
CA TYR A 160 5.70 11.20 -1.32
C TYR A 160 4.83 10.76 -2.50
N PHE A 161 4.70 9.45 -2.70
CA PHE A 161 3.81 8.87 -3.70
C PHE A 161 2.35 9.33 -3.51
N LEU A 162 1.79 9.16 -2.31
CA LEU A 162 0.40 9.55 -2.03
C LEU A 162 0.16 11.05 -2.29
N ALA A 163 1.11 11.89 -1.88
CA ALA A 163 1.01 13.35 -1.99
C ALA A 163 1.10 13.88 -3.42
N ARG A 164 1.84 13.21 -4.32
CA ARG A 164 2.24 13.80 -5.62
C ARG A 164 1.92 12.97 -6.84
N HIS A 165 1.70 11.67 -6.68
CA HIS A 165 1.54 10.73 -7.80
C HIS A 165 0.20 10.00 -7.76
N THR A 166 -0.78 10.53 -7.03
CA THR A 166 -2.16 10.03 -7.04
C THR A 166 -3.14 11.10 -7.50
N LYS A 167 -4.22 10.67 -8.16
CA LYS A 167 -5.37 11.54 -8.44
C LYS A 167 -6.68 10.81 -8.17
N LEU A 168 -7.55 11.45 -7.40
CA LEU A 168 -8.69 10.80 -6.75
C LEU A 168 -9.97 11.58 -7.03
N ASP A 169 -10.91 11.00 -7.77
CA ASP A 169 -12.20 11.65 -8.03
C ASP A 169 -13.05 11.80 -6.76
N CYS A 170 -12.91 10.87 -5.79
CA CYS A 170 -13.55 10.98 -4.48
C CYS A 170 -13.24 12.32 -3.80
N PHE A 171 -12.00 12.78 -3.93
CA PHE A 171 -11.55 14.03 -3.34
C PHE A 171 -11.81 15.22 -4.28
N GLU A 172 -11.36 15.13 -5.54
CA GLU A 172 -11.42 16.23 -6.50
C GLU A 172 -12.86 16.66 -6.82
N LYS A 173 -13.82 15.73 -6.85
CA LYS A 173 -15.22 16.01 -7.19
C LYS A 173 -16.14 16.13 -5.99
N ARG A 174 -15.85 15.40 -4.91
CA ARG A 174 -16.78 15.24 -3.77
C ARG A 174 -16.18 15.68 -2.43
N GLY A 175 -14.91 16.07 -2.38
CA GLY A 175 -14.24 16.47 -1.13
C GLY A 175 -14.03 15.31 -0.14
N VAL A 176 -14.29 14.06 -0.54
CA VAL A 176 -14.08 12.87 0.28
C VAL A 176 -12.64 12.43 0.10
N ARG A 177 -11.83 12.50 1.16
CA ARG A 177 -10.44 12.02 1.11
C ARG A 177 -10.41 10.51 0.92
N GLY A 178 -9.46 10.03 0.13
CA GLY A 178 -9.16 8.61 0.04
C GLY A 178 -8.67 8.07 1.38
N ILE A 179 -8.73 6.75 1.60
CA ILE A 179 -8.25 6.14 2.84
C ILE A 179 -6.93 5.41 2.57
N ALA A 180 -5.85 5.81 3.25
CA ALA A 180 -4.53 5.19 3.10
C ALA A 180 -4.15 4.43 4.38
N PHE A 181 -3.64 3.22 4.21
CA PHE A 181 -3.03 2.40 5.26
C PHE A 181 -1.57 2.16 4.91
N VAL A 182 -0.67 2.59 5.79
CA VAL A 182 0.72 2.15 5.79
C VAL A 182 0.88 1.16 6.92
N ILE A 183 1.36 -0.04 6.63
CA ILE A 183 1.47 -1.13 7.61
C ILE A 183 2.93 -1.46 7.81
N GLY A 184 3.44 -1.27 9.02
CA GLY A 184 4.86 -1.31 9.33
C GLY A 184 5.13 -1.48 10.81
N ASP A 185 6.36 -1.84 11.17
CA ASP A 185 6.77 -1.97 12.57
C ASP A 185 7.99 -1.14 12.96
N GLU A 186 8.50 -0.28 12.07
CA GLU A 186 9.63 0.62 12.33
C GLU A 186 9.26 2.10 12.22
N THR A 187 10.24 3.00 12.41
CA THR A 187 10.07 4.45 12.17
C THR A 187 10.29 4.81 10.69
N ALA A 188 10.06 6.05 10.29
CA ALA A 188 10.35 6.52 8.93
C ALA A 188 11.64 7.34 8.88
N TYR A 189 12.28 7.40 7.72
CA TYR A 189 13.36 8.36 7.53
C TYR A 189 12.83 9.80 7.65
N PRO A 190 13.60 10.72 8.27
CA PRO A 190 13.10 12.07 8.58
C PRO A 190 12.92 12.96 7.35
N VAL A 191 13.41 12.53 6.19
CA VAL A 191 13.53 13.35 4.98
C VAL A 191 13.39 12.48 3.74
N VAL A 192 12.52 12.91 2.81
CA VAL A 192 12.52 12.43 1.42
C VAL A 192 13.72 13.04 0.70
N LYS A 193 14.69 12.20 0.31
CA LYS A 193 15.90 12.67 -0.37
C LYS A 193 15.72 12.73 -1.88
N GLY A 194 16.32 13.73 -2.52
CA GLY A 194 16.14 13.93 -3.94
C GLY A 194 16.81 12.89 -4.84
N ASP A 195 17.89 12.27 -4.37
CA ASP A 195 18.56 11.15 -5.04
C ASP A 195 17.71 9.88 -5.03
N GLU A 196 17.10 9.55 -3.88
CA GLU A 196 16.14 8.43 -3.76
C GLU A 196 14.93 8.67 -4.68
N VAL A 197 14.38 9.89 -4.72
CA VAL A 197 13.28 10.23 -5.63
C VAL A 197 13.68 10.09 -7.10
N ALA A 198 14.88 10.54 -7.47
CA ALA A 198 15.38 10.39 -8.85
C ALA A 198 15.56 8.92 -9.26
N GLN A 199 16.02 8.08 -8.34
CA GLN A 199 16.20 6.64 -8.60
C GLN A 199 14.86 5.89 -8.66
N ILE A 200 13.93 6.21 -7.77
CA ILE A 200 12.68 5.46 -7.60
C ILE A 200 11.59 5.96 -8.55
N PHE A 201 11.38 7.28 -8.64
CA PHE A 201 10.30 7.87 -9.42
C PHE A 201 10.76 8.38 -10.78
N GLY A 202 12.07 8.46 -11.03
CA GLY A 202 12.61 8.97 -12.29
C GLY A 202 12.44 10.48 -12.48
N GLU A 203 12.22 11.24 -11.40
CA GLU A 203 12.12 12.70 -11.42
C GLU A 203 13.11 13.39 -10.48
N GLY A 204 13.51 14.60 -10.83
CA GLY A 204 14.37 15.42 -9.99
C GLY A 204 13.59 16.09 -8.87
N LEU A 205 14.06 15.95 -7.63
CA LEU A 205 13.59 16.73 -6.50
C LEU A 205 14.71 17.70 -6.04
N PRO A 206 14.59 19.01 -6.32
CA PRO A 206 15.69 19.95 -6.13
C PRO A 206 16.03 20.21 -4.65
N ASN A 207 15.06 20.04 -3.75
CA ASN A 207 15.28 20.18 -2.31
C ASN A 207 14.63 19.00 -1.59
N ASN A 208 15.39 18.44 -0.65
CA ASN A 208 14.90 17.46 0.30
C ASN A 208 13.65 17.97 1.06
N ILE A 209 12.70 17.07 1.33
CA ILE A 209 11.44 17.41 2.00
C ILE A 209 11.39 16.69 3.34
N ARG A 210 11.11 17.41 4.42
CA ARG A 210 10.92 16.79 5.74
C ARG A 210 9.70 15.88 5.76
N LEU A 211 9.79 14.78 6.50
CA LEU A 211 8.71 13.80 6.65
C LEU A 211 7.38 14.47 7.02
N GLU A 212 7.38 15.38 7.99
CA GLU A 212 6.15 16.02 8.46
C GLU A 212 5.51 16.87 7.37
N ALA A 213 6.32 17.48 6.51
CA ALA A 213 5.83 18.30 5.41
C ALA A 213 5.21 17.43 4.30
N ILE A 214 5.85 16.32 3.91
CA ILE A 214 5.29 15.44 2.88
C ILE A 214 4.06 14.67 3.38
N LEU A 215 4.05 14.27 4.66
CA LEU A 215 2.89 13.65 5.30
C LEU A 215 1.72 14.63 5.36
N SER A 216 1.96 15.89 5.75
CA SER A 216 0.93 16.94 5.75
C SER A 216 0.37 17.16 4.34
N GLN A 217 1.23 17.12 3.31
CA GLN A 217 0.80 17.21 1.91
C GLN A 217 -0.08 16.02 1.52
N ALA A 218 0.29 14.79 1.88
CA ALA A 218 -0.52 13.60 1.62
C ALA A 218 -1.89 13.70 2.31
N GLN A 219 -1.94 14.20 3.56
CA GLN A 219 -3.15 14.32 4.36
C GLN A 219 -4.19 15.32 3.81
N MET A 220 -3.82 16.14 2.81
CA MET A 220 -4.75 17.03 2.11
C MET A 220 -5.81 16.24 1.35
N SER A 221 -5.41 15.16 0.65
CA SER A 221 -6.31 14.31 -0.16
C SER A 221 -6.52 12.91 0.43
N TRP A 222 -5.75 12.54 1.47
CA TRP A 222 -5.81 11.24 2.12
C TRP A 222 -6.13 11.32 3.62
N ASP A 223 -6.95 10.39 4.09
CA ASP A 223 -7.07 9.98 5.48
C ASP A 223 -5.99 8.90 5.72
N VAL A 224 -4.80 9.33 6.15
CA VAL A 224 -3.64 8.44 6.36
C VAL A 224 -3.74 7.78 7.73
N ASN A 225 -3.61 6.45 7.75
CA ASN A 225 -3.61 5.60 8.93
C ASN A 225 -2.33 4.74 8.92
N PHE A 226 -1.73 4.54 10.10
CA PHE A 226 -0.57 3.67 10.26
C PHE A 226 -0.94 2.47 11.11
N VAL A 227 -0.73 1.27 10.61
CA VAL A 227 -1.09 0.02 11.29
C VAL A 227 0.18 -0.66 11.78
N ILE A 228 0.24 -0.90 13.09
CA ILE A 228 1.37 -1.57 13.75
C ILE A 228 0.91 -2.98 14.16
N PRO A 229 1.37 -4.04 13.48
CA PRO A 229 1.08 -5.39 13.93
C PRO A 229 1.93 -5.73 15.17
N THR A 230 1.31 -5.98 16.33
CA THR A 230 2.03 -6.07 17.61
C THR A 230 2.76 -7.40 17.84
N ASN A 231 2.64 -8.35 16.89
CA ASN A 231 3.34 -9.64 16.91
C ASN A 231 4.59 -9.66 16.01
N THR A 232 5.09 -8.50 15.58
CA THR A 232 6.34 -8.37 14.81
C THR A 232 7.50 -7.96 15.72
N SER A 233 8.71 -7.88 15.16
CA SER A 233 9.95 -7.63 15.91
C SER A 233 9.89 -6.34 16.75
N HIS A 234 9.32 -5.27 16.18
CA HIS A 234 9.25 -3.97 16.83
C HIS A 234 7.82 -3.50 17.14
N GLY A 235 6.80 -4.33 16.87
CA GLY A 235 5.39 -3.95 17.01
C GLY A 235 4.90 -3.62 18.43
N ARG A 236 5.69 -3.92 19.47
CA ARG A 236 5.44 -3.54 20.87
C ARG A 236 6.42 -2.50 21.41
N ASP A 237 7.30 -1.98 20.55
CA ASP A 237 8.25 -0.95 20.93
C ASP A 237 7.49 0.37 21.18
N GLN A 238 7.60 0.87 22.41
CA GLN A 238 6.96 2.12 22.81
C GLN A 238 7.55 3.33 22.09
N SER A 239 8.82 3.25 21.64
CA SER A 239 9.45 4.33 20.87
C SER A 239 8.85 4.45 19.47
N VAL A 240 8.64 3.33 18.78
CA VAL A 240 7.96 3.28 17.47
C VAL A 240 6.50 3.73 17.60
N THR A 241 5.81 3.21 18.61
CA THR A 241 4.41 3.58 18.90
C THR A 241 4.28 5.07 19.18
N GLY A 242 5.12 5.62 20.06
CA GLY A 242 5.12 7.04 20.40
C GLY A 242 5.50 7.93 19.22
N TYR A 243 6.44 7.49 18.39
CA TYR A 243 6.81 8.18 17.15
C TYR A 243 5.61 8.35 16.21
N TRP A 244 4.90 7.27 15.91
CA TRP A 244 3.74 7.35 15.02
C TRP A 244 2.56 8.10 15.65
N HIS A 245 2.30 7.94 16.95
CA HIS A 245 1.27 8.73 17.63
C HIS A 245 1.55 10.23 17.60
N ASN A 246 2.82 10.65 17.71
CA ASN A 246 3.18 12.06 17.59
C ASN A 246 2.88 12.63 16.19
N LEU A 247 2.99 11.82 15.14
CA LEU A 247 2.73 12.25 13.75
C LEU A 247 1.26 12.14 13.34
N LEU A 248 0.56 11.11 13.83
CA LEU A 248 -0.75 10.69 13.30
C LEU A 248 -1.87 10.66 14.35
N GLY A 249 -1.56 10.79 15.64
CA GLY A 249 -2.54 10.78 16.72
C GLY A 249 -3.38 9.50 16.73
N ASP A 250 -4.71 9.65 16.73
CA ASP A 250 -5.69 8.55 16.76
C ASP A 250 -5.78 7.75 15.44
N ARG A 251 -4.90 8.03 14.48
CA ARG A 251 -4.81 7.31 13.19
C ARG A 251 -3.76 6.19 13.23
N VAL A 252 -3.15 5.95 14.38
CA VAL A 252 -2.32 4.78 14.64
C VAL A 252 -3.21 3.65 15.13
N ILE A 253 -3.14 2.50 14.46
CA ILE A 253 -3.97 1.32 14.73
C ILE A 253 -3.04 0.19 15.16
N HIS A 254 -3.19 -0.27 16.40
CA HIS A 254 -2.50 -1.47 16.88
C HIS A 254 -3.29 -2.70 16.47
N LEU A 255 -2.59 -3.67 15.87
CA LEU A 255 -3.19 -4.92 15.42
C LEU A 255 -2.53 -6.10 16.13
N ASP A 256 -3.20 -6.65 17.13
CA ASP A 256 -2.69 -7.77 17.91
C ASP A 256 -2.74 -9.11 17.18
N ASP A 257 -3.63 -9.23 16.21
CA ASP A 257 -3.79 -10.42 15.40
C ASP A 257 -3.78 -10.04 13.92
N ILE A 258 -2.70 -10.40 13.23
CA ILE A 258 -2.52 -10.15 11.79
C ILE A 258 -3.67 -10.82 10.99
N SER A 259 -4.29 -11.88 11.52
CA SER A 259 -5.44 -12.52 10.88
C SER A 259 -6.66 -11.59 10.77
N GLN A 260 -6.71 -10.52 11.57
CA GLN A 260 -7.79 -9.52 11.58
C GLN A 260 -7.48 -8.30 10.70
N ILE A 261 -6.30 -8.22 10.06
CA ILE A 261 -5.87 -7.03 9.28
C ILE A 261 -6.91 -6.57 8.26
N CYS A 262 -7.48 -7.51 7.52
CA CYS A 262 -8.49 -7.26 6.50
C CYS A 262 -9.80 -6.72 7.09
N GLU A 263 -10.23 -7.24 8.24
CA GLU A 263 -11.44 -6.77 8.91
C GLU A 263 -11.24 -5.36 9.47
N THR A 264 -10.09 -5.12 10.12
CA THR A 264 -9.72 -3.80 10.62
C THR A 264 -9.66 -2.76 9.50
N ILE A 265 -9.04 -3.07 8.36
CA ILE A 265 -9.00 -2.18 7.18
C ILE A 265 -10.43 -1.92 6.69
N ALA A 266 -11.23 -2.97 6.46
CA ALA A 266 -12.58 -2.83 5.93
C ALA A 266 -13.46 -1.92 6.81
N LEU A 267 -13.52 -2.21 8.12
CA LEU A 267 -14.33 -1.45 9.07
C LEU A 267 -13.86 0.00 9.19
N THR A 268 -12.53 0.23 9.22
CA THR A 268 -11.97 1.58 9.26
C THR A 268 -12.31 2.37 8.01
N VAL A 269 -12.20 1.75 6.82
CA VAL A 269 -12.59 2.41 5.56
C VAL A 269 -14.06 2.83 5.61
N VAL A 270 -14.96 1.90 5.97
CA VAL A 270 -16.40 2.18 6.01
C VAL A 270 -16.70 3.31 6.99
N ASP A 271 -16.20 3.23 8.22
CA ASP A 271 -16.39 4.27 9.24
C ASP A 271 -15.90 5.65 8.75
N ARG A 272 -14.67 5.72 8.24
CA ARG A 272 -14.04 6.98 7.82
C ARG A 272 -14.75 7.60 6.62
N VAL A 273 -15.15 6.80 5.64
CA VAL A 273 -15.83 7.30 4.43
C VAL A 273 -17.24 7.77 4.79
N MET A 274 -18.00 7.00 5.57
CA MET A 274 -19.34 7.39 6.00
C MET A 274 -19.30 8.65 6.88
N SER A 275 -18.35 8.73 7.80
CA SER A 275 -18.13 9.93 8.64
C SER A 275 -17.78 11.18 7.83
N GLN A 276 -17.03 11.04 6.73
CA GLN A 276 -16.72 12.15 5.84
C GLN A 276 -17.95 12.61 5.04
N ARG A 277 -18.74 11.65 4.53
CA ARG A 277 -19.98 11.96 3.77
C ARG A 277 -21.08 12.59 4.62
N ALA A 278 -21.05 12.38 5.94
CA ALA A 278 -22.03 12.94 6.87
C ALA A 278 -21.73 14.38 7.32
N ARG A 279 -20.54 14.92 7.00
CA ARG A 279 -20.13 16.30 7.32
C ARG A 279 -20.49 17.26 6.21
#